data_AF-A0A6N3ECH2-F1
#
_entry.id   AF-A0A6N3ECH2-F1
#
_cell.length_a   1.000
_cell.length_b   1.000
_cell.length_c   1.000
_cell.angle_alpha   90.00
_cell.angle_beta   90.00
_cell.angle_gamma   90.00
#
_symmetry.space_group_name_H-M   'P 1'
#
loop_
_entity.id
_entity.type
_entity.pdbx_description
1 polymer ?
#
loop_
_entity_poly.entity_id
_entity_poly.type
_entity_poly.pdbx_seq_one_letter_code
_entity_poly.pdbx_strand_id
1 'polypeptide(L)'
;MSTEQSSYDSNMKKFGWADYAKPASIDIYPKDFESKQSVIDILDNYNEAMNAAGEEDKVVSYTDIVGALMSSVTTIVNMISYVLMAFVAISLVVSSIMIGIITYISVLERKKEIGVLRSIGASKGDISRVFNAETIIVGFAAGVIGIGLTALACIPANTIVYSLFDVENIAILPWQAAIALIGISVLLTFLAGLIPSSAAAKKDPVEALRSE
;
A
#
# COMPACT_ATOMS: atom_id res chain seq x y z
N MET A 1 15.52 2.50 -61.96
CA MET A 1 16.02 3.89 -62.05
C MET A 1 14.91 4.75 -62.62
N SER A 2 14.00 5.19 -61.76
CA SER A 2 12.90 6.07 -62.12
C SER A 2 13.43 7.50 -62.11
N THR A 3 13.42 8.16 -63.26
CA THR A 3 13.88 9.54 -63.43
C THR A 3 12.94 10.47 -62.66
N GLU A 4 13.25 10.76 -61.39
CA GLU A 4 12.59 11.84 -60.66
C GLU A 4 12.87 13.15 -61.40
N GLN A 5 11.83 13.65 -62.06
CA GLN A 5 11.85 14.89 -62.82
C GLN A 5 12.24 16.03 -61.86
N SER A 6 13.32 16.75 -62.17
CA SER A 6 13.80 17.92 -61.42
C SER A 6 12.77 19.06 -61.44
N SER A 7 11.73 18.94 -60.60
CA SER A 7 10.77 20.01 -60.32
C SER A 7 11.34 20.95 -59.26
N TYR A 8 11.02 22.24 -59.39
CA TYR A 8 11.40 23.31 -58.45
C TYR A 8 11.09 22.93 -57.00
N ASP A 9 9.90 22.37 -56.74
CA ASP A 9 9.47 21.96 -55.40
C ASP A 9 10.29 20.78 -54.83
N SER A 10 10.71 19.86 -55.70
CA SER A 10 11.51 18.69 -55.31
C SER A 10 12.95 19.10 -54.95
N ASN A 11 13.48 20.11 -55.64
CA ASN A 11 14.76 20.72 -55.31
C ASN A 11 14.69 21.55 -54.02
N MET A 12 13.61 22.31 -53.80
CA MET A 12 13.42 23.09 -52.57
C MET A 12 13.36 22.21 -51.32
N LYS A 13 12.66 21.07 -51.38
CA LYS A 13 12.68 20.09 -50.28
C LYS A 13 14.07 19.53 -50.01
N LYS A 14 14.88 19.28 -51.05
CA LYS A 14 16.30 18.87 -50.89
C LYS A 14 17.18 19.96 -50.27
N PHE A 15 16.85 21.23 -50.47
CA PHE A 15 17.54 22.38 -49.87
C PHE A 15 17.04 22.73 -48.45
N GLY A 16 16.20 21.89 -47.83
CA GLY A 16 15.73 22.12 -46.46
C GLY A 16 14.65 23.19 -46.33
N TRP A 17 13.93 23.48 -47.42
CA TRP A 17 12.77 24.37 -47.37
C TRP A 17 11.65 23.74 -46.52
N ALA A 18 11.30 24.40 -45.43
CA ALA A 18 10.21 23.98 -44.53
C ALA A 18 8.89 24.64 -44.95
N ASP A 19 7.92 23.83 -45.36
CA ASP A 19 6.55 24.29 -45.59
C ASP A 19 5.85 24.42 -44.24
N TYR A 20 5.65 25.67 -43.79
CA TYR A 20 4.95 25.95 -42.54
C TYR A 20 3.48 25.47 -42.55
N ALA A 21 2.89 25.21 -43.72
CA ALA A 21 1.56 24.64 -43.84
C ALA A 21 1.53 23.10 -43.66
N LYS A 22 2.69 22.43 -43.64
CA LYS A 22 2.84 20.98 -43.53
C LYS A 22 4.03 20.59 -42.64
N PRO A 23 3.98 20.87 -41.33
CA PRO A 23 5.04 20.50 -40.41
C PRO A 23 5.21 18.98 -40.32
N ALA A 24 6.45 18.50 -40.25
CA ALA A 24 6.75 17.08 -40.03
C ALA A 24 6.60 16.66 -38.56
N SER A 25 6.82 17.60 -37.62
CA SER A 25 6.64 17.42 -36.17
C SER A 25 6.32 18.77 -35.53
N ILE A 26 5.68 18.73 -34.35
CA ILE A 26 5.36 19.91 -33.55
C ILE A 26 5.80 19.61 -32.11
N ASP A 27 6.70 20.43 -31.58
CA ASP A 27 7.12 20.35 -30.18
C ASP A 27 6.25 21.27 -29.34
N ILE A 28 5.57 20.70 -28.34
CA ILE A 28 4.71 21.44 -27.41
C ILE A 28 5.38 21.46 -26.04
N TYR A 29 5.50 22.65 -25.45
CA TYR A 29 6.07 22.85 -24.13
C TYR A 29 5.02 23.45 -23.19
N PRO A 30 4.20 22.60 -22.52
CA PRO A 30 3.22 23.07 -21.57
C PRO A 30 3.87 23.77 -20.38
N LYS A 31 3.22 24.81 -19.87
CA LYS A 31 3.69 25.58 -18.71
C LYS A 31 3.62 24.82 -17.38
N ASP A 32 2.68 23.86 -17.27
CA ASP A 32 2.39 23.10 -16.06
C ASP A 32 1.82 21.70 -16.41
N PHE A 33 1.72 20.83 -15.41
CA PHE A 33 1.24 19.46 -15.59
C PHE A 33 -0.23 19.37 -15.99
N GLU A 34 -1.08 20.32 -15.56
CA GLU A 34 -2.51 20.34 -15.92
C GLU A 34 -2.70 20.70 -17.40
N SER A 35 -1.96 21.70 -17.88
CA SER A 35 -1.95 22.12 -19.29
C SER A 35 -1.39 20.99 -20.16
N LYS A 36 -0.36 20.29 -19.69
CA LYS A 36 0.17 19.10 -20.35
C LYS A 36 -0.89 18.02 -20.48
N GLN A 37 -1.58 17.69 -19.39
CA GLN A 37 -2.63 16.67 -19.41
C GLN A 37 -3.77 17.07 -20.36
N SER A 38 -4.17 18.34 -20.36
CA SER A 38 -5.18 18.86 -21.28
C SER A 38 -4.78 18.68 -22.76
N VAL A 39 -3.51 18.86 -23.09
CA VAL A 39 -2.99 18.62 -24.45
C VAL A 39 -3.05 17.13 -24.80
N ILE A 40 -2.65 16.26 -23.88
CA ILE A 40 -2.72 14.80 -24.05
C ILE A 40 -4.17 14.37 -24.27
N ASP A 41 -5.10 14.84 -23.44
CA ASP A 41 -6.52 14.50 -23.53
C ASP A 41 -7.11 14.93 -24.89
N ILE A 42 -6.73 16.10 -25.41
CA ILE A 42 -7.16 16.54 -26.75
C ILE A 42 -6.64 15.61 -27.84
N LEU A 43 -5.35 15.22 -27.77
CA LEU A 43 -4.73 14.33 -28.74
C LEU A 43 -5.35 12.93 -28.69
N ASP A 44 -5.62 12.40 -27.50
CA ASP A 44 -6.25 11.11 -27.30
C ASP A 44 -7.68 11.11 -27.82
N ASN A 45 -8.50 12.11 -27.48
CA ASN A 45 -9.86 12.24 -28.00
C ASN A 45 -9.89 12.36 -29.53
N TYR A 46 -8.95 13.11 -30.12
CA TYR A 46 -8.82 13.21 -31.57
C TYR A 46 -8.44 11.86 -32.19
N ASN A 47 -7.46 11.16 -31.63
CA ASN A 47 -7.02 9.85 -32.09
C ASN A 47 -8.13 8.79 -31.98
N GLU A 48 -8.88 8.79 -30.88
CA GLU A 48 -10.06 7.93 -30.71
C GLU A 48 -11.11 8.18 -31.79
N ALA A 49 -11.40 9.44 -32.10
CA ALA A 49 -12.36 9.81 -33.15
C ALA A 49 -11.89 9.37 -34.55
N MET A 50 -10.60 9.54 -34.86
CA MET A 50 -10.03 9.12 -36.14
C MET A 50 -9.99 7.59 -36.28
N ASN A 51 -9.65 6.88 -35.21
CA ASN A 51 -9.69 5.41 -35.18
C ASN A 51 -11.13 4.89 -35.37
N ALA A 52 -12.12 5.51 -34.71
CA ALA A 52 -13.52 5.15 -34.87
C ALA A 52 -14.06 5.40 -36.29
N ALA A 53 -13.51 6.41 -36.98
CA ALA A 53 -13.83 6.72 -38.37
C ALA A 53 -13.08 5.83 -39.40
N GLY A 54 -12.15 4.97 -38.95
CA GLY A 54 -11.29 4.16 -39.82
C GLY A 54 -10.22 4.96 -40.57
N GLU A 55 -9.91 6.18 -40.11
CA GLU A 55 -8.92 7.08 -40.70
C GLU A 55 -7.57 6.95 -39.99
N GLU A 56 -6.96 5.77 -40.06
CA GLU A 56 -5.68 5.46 -39.39
C GLU A 56 -4.55 6.41 -39.81
N ASP A 57 -4.56 6.89 -41.05
CA ASP A 57 -3.57 7.81 -41.62
C ASP A 57 -3.52 9.19 -40.92
N LYS A 58 -4.59 9.54 -40.20
CA LYS A 58 -4.74 10.82 -39.51
C LYS A 58 -4.41 10.75 -38.02
N VAL A 59 -4.11 9.57 -37.49
CA VAL A 59 -3.76 9.39 -36.07
C VAL A 59 -2.42 10.07 -35.78
N VAL A 60 -2.41 10.88 -34.73
CA VAL A 60 -1.22 11.62 -34.29
C VAL A 60 -0.42 10.75 -33.32
N SER A 61 0.81 10.41 -33.70
CA SER A 61 1.79 9.83 -32.78
C SER A 61 2.52 10.95 -32.02
N TYR A 62 2.47 10.90 -30.70
CA TYR A 62 3.16 11.86 -29.84
C TYR A 62 4.01 11.13 -28.79
N THR A 63 5.07 11.80 -28.30
CA THR A 63 5.96 11.27 -27.26
C THR A 63 5.97 12.19 -26.06
N ASP A 64 5.56 11.68 -24.90
CA ASP A 64 5.60 12.41 -23.64
C ASP A 64 6.87 12.08 -22.84
N ILE A 65 7.91 12.88 -23.04
CA ILE A 65 9.23 12.70 -22.40
C ILE A 65 9.12 12.86 -20.88
N VAL A 66 8.36 13.86 -20.40
CA VAL A 66 8.20 14.13 -18.97
C VAL A 66 7.38 13.04 -18.30
N GLY A 67 6.34 12.54 -18.97
CA GLY A 67 5.52 11.43 -18.48
C GLY A 67 6.29 10.12 -18.43
N ALA A 68 7.10 9.83 -19.44
CA ALA A 68 7.96 8.65 -19.43
C ALA A 68 8.97 8.68 -18.26
N LEU A 69 9.56 9.84 -17.98
CA LEU A 69 10.44 10.03 -16.82
C LEU A 69 9.69 9.83 -15.50
N MET A 70 8.54 10.50 -15.33
CA MET A 70 7.74 10.42 -14.10
C MET A 70 7.16 9.02 -13.86
N SER A 71 6.75 8.33 -14.92
CA SER A 71 6.32 6.94 -14.87
C SER A 71 7.45 6.01 -14.41
N SER A 72 8.67 6.22 -14.89
CA SER A 72 9.84 5.46 -14.45
C SER A 72 10.14 5.69 -12.97
N VAL A 73 10.11 6.94 -12.50
CA VAL A 73 10.28 7.27 -11.07
C VAL A 73 9.18 6.62 -10.22
N THR A 74 7.92 6.76 -10.64
CA THR A 74 6.76 6.17 -9.95
C THR A 74 6.87 4.65 -9.87
N THR A 75 7.34 4.00 -10.93
CA THR A 75 7.57 2.55 -10.97
C THR A 75 8.62 2.12 -9.95
N ILE A 76 9.74 2.85 -9.84
CA ILE A 76 10.78 2.58 -8.86
C ILE A 76 10.25 2.75 -7.42
N VAL A 77 9.53 3.85 -7.16
CA VAL A 77 8.92 4.12 -5.84
C VAL A 77 7.91 3.03 -5.47
N ASN A 78 7.06 2.61 -6.41
CA ASN A 78 6.09 1.54 -6.19
C ASN A 78 6.78 0.20 -5.94
N MET A 79 7.84 -0.12 -6.66
CA MET A 79 8.61 -1.34 -6.45
C MET A 79 9.21 -1.38 -5.04
N ILE A 80 9.83 -0.29 -4.58
CA ILE A 80 10.34 -0.18 -3.20
C ILE A 80 9.19 -0.33 -2.20
N SER A 81 8.06 0.33 -2.45
CA SER A 81 6.88 0.26 -1.59
C SER A 81 6.32 -1.16 -1.47
N TYR A 82 6.26 -1.92 -2.56
CA TYR A 82 5.82 -3.32 -2.54
C TYR A 82 6.79 -4.22 -1.76
N VAL A 83 8.10 -4.00 -1.89
CA VAL A 83 9.11 -4.74 -1.12
C VAL A 83 8.94 -4.46 0.37
N LEU A 84 8.79 -3.19 0.77
CA LEU A 84 8.53 -2.82 2.17
C LEU A 84 7.21 -3.41 2.68
N MET A 85 6.16 -3.39 1.87
CA MET A 85 4.86 -3.99 2.21
C MET A 85 4.97 -5.50 2.42
N ALA A 86 5.78 -6.20 1.62
CA ALA A 86 6.06 -7.62 1.80
C ALA A 86 6.77 -7.89 3.14
N PHE A 87 7.76 -7.07 3.51
CA PHE A 87 8.40 -7.19 4.83
C PHE A 87 7.41 -6.99 5.97
N VAL A 88 6.55 -5.98 5.89
CA VAL A 88 5.51 -5.72 6.89
C VAL A 88 4.54 -6.90 7.00
N ALA A 89 4.11 -7.47 5.87
CA ALA A 89 3.21 -8.62 5.86
C ALA A 89 3.83 -9.85 6.54
N ILE A 90 5.11 -10.15 6.26
CA ILE A 90 5.83 -11.25 6.91
C ILE A 90 5.96 -10.99 8.41
N SER A 91 6.37 -9.78 8.81
CA SER A 91 6.50 -9.39 10.21
C SER A 91 5.16 -9.51 10.96
N LEU A 92 4.04 -9.16 10.33
CA LEU A 92 2.71 -9.33 10.89
C LEU A 92 2.37 -10.79 11.14
N VAL A 93 2.65 -11.68 10.18
CA VAL A 93 2.42 -13.12 10.33
C VAL A 93 3.26 -13.69 11.48
N VAL A 94 4.55 -13.38 11.50
CA VAL A 94 5.47 -13.84 12.56
C VAL A 94 5.01 -13.33 13.94
N SER A 95 4.62 -12.05 14.03
CA SER A 95 4.10 -11.46 15.28
C SER A 95 2.80 -12.12 15.73
N SER A 96 1.88 -12.40 14.79
CA SER A 96 0.63 -13.10 15.09
C SER A 96 0.87 -14.50 15.66
N ILE A 97 1.83 -15.26 15.09
CA ILE A 97 2.20 -16.58 15.61
C ILE A 97 2.79 -16.45 17.01
N MET A 98 3.67 -15.48 17.23
CA MET A 98 4.30 -15.23 18.53
C MET A 98 3.26 -14.92 19.61
N ILE A 99 2.28 -14.06 19.31
CA ILE A 99 1.16 -13.75 20.21
C ILE A 99 0.39 -15.03 20.56
N GLY A 100 0.11 -15.90 19.57
CA GLY A 100 -0.56 -17.17 19.79
C GLY A 100 0.22 -18.10 20.73
N ILE A 101 1.54 -18.19 20.56
CA ILE A 101 2.42 -19.00 21.42
C ILE A 101 2.45 -18.46 22.85
N ILE A 102 2.62 -17.15 23.03
CA ILE A 102 2.64 -16.52 24.35
C ILE A 102 1.30 -16.72 25.07
N THR A 103 0.19 -16.53 24.36
CA THR A 103 -1.15 -16.74 24.91
C THR A 103 -1.35 -18.20 25.29
N TYR A 104 -0.85 -19.14 24.48
CA TYR A 104 -0.87 -20.56 24.82
C TYR A 104 -0.10 -20.88 26.10
N ILE A 105 1.12 -20.35 26.26
CA ILE A 105 1.94 -20.54 27.46
C ILE A 105 1.25 -19.95 28.69
N SER A 106 0.71 -18.73 28.60
CA SER A 106 -0.06 -18.09 29.67
C SER A 106 -1.22 -18.96 30.17
N VAL A 107 -1.97 -19.58 29.25
CA VAL A 107 -3.02 -20.55 29.58
C VAL A 107 -2.46 -21.77 30.31
N LEU A 108 -1.30 -22.28 29.90
CA LEU A 108 -0.68 -23.45 30.53
C LEU A 108 -0.19 -23.16 31.95
N GLU A 109 0.31 -21.96 32.21
CA GLU A 109 0.75 -21.55 33.55
C GLU A 109 -0.44 -21.36 34.48
N ARG A 110 -1.57 -20.86 33.96
CA ARG A 110 -2.79 -20.59 34.73
C ARG A 110 -3.76 -21.79 34.83
N LYS A 111 -3.29 -23.02 34.59
CA LYS A 111 -4.13 -24.24 34.66
C LYS A 111 -4.86 -24.42 36.00
N LYS A 112 -4.18 -24.14 37.12
CA LYS A 112 -4.77 -24.28 38.46
C LYS A 112 -5.94 -23.29 38.65
N GLU A 113 -5.78 -22.05 38.20
CA GLU A 113 -6.85 -21.03 38.26
C GLU A 113 -8.08 -21.45 37.43
N ILE A 114 -7.85 -21.98 36.22
CA ILE A 114 -8.91 -22.48 35.35
C ILE A 114 -9.64 -23.67 36.02
N GLY A 115 -8.88 -24.57 36.66
CA GLY A 115 -9.44 -25.70 37.41
C GLY A 115 -10.38 -25.25 38.53
N VAL A 116 -9.94 -24.28 39.35
CA VAL A 116 -10.75 -23.71 40.44
C VAL A 116 -12.01 -23.02 39.90
N LEU A 117 -11.89 -22.20 38.86
CA LEU A 117 -13.04 -21.53 38.23
C LEU A 117 -14.06 -22.54 37.70
N ARG A 118 -13.59 -23.62 37.07
CA ARG A 118 -14.48 -24.68 36.56
C ARG A 118 -15.12 -25.51 37.66
N SER A 119 -14.45 -25.71 38.79
CA SER A 119 -15.02 -26.39 39.97
C SER A 119 -16.12 -25.57 40.65
N ILE A 120 -16.08 -24.24 40.54
CA ILE A 120 -17.12 -23.33 41.06
C ILE A 120 -18.28 -23.15 40.06
N GLY A 121 -18.17 -23.72 38.86
CA GLY A 121 -19.26 -23.77 37.86
C GLY A 121 -19.03 -22.94 36.60
N ALA A 122 -17.85 -22.36 36.39
CA ALA A 122 -17.55 -21.65 35.15
C ALA A 122 -17.62 -22.59 33.94
N SER A 123 -18.35 -22.17 32.90
CA SER A 123 -18.47 -22.95 31.67
C SER A 123 -17.19 -22.84 30.84
N LYS A 124 -16.99 -23.79 29.92
CA LYS A 124 -15.88 -23.74 28.95
C LYS A 124 -15.90 -22.43 28.12
N GLY A 125 -17.10 -21.90 27.86
CA GLY A 125 -17.29 -20.65 27.13
C GLY A 125 -16.87 -19.42 27.93
N ASP A 126 -17.10 -19.41 29.24
CA ASP A 126 -16.71 -18.28 30.10
C ASP A 126 -15.19 -18.16 30.18
N ILE A 127 -14.49 -19.29 30.30
CA ILE A 127 -13.02 -19.33 30.26
C ILE A 127 -12.51 -18.81 28.91
N SER A 128 -13.08 -19.27 27.79
CA SER A 128 -12.67 -18.78 26.47
C SER A 128 -12.97 -17.29 26.26
N ARG A 129 -14.06 -16.76 26.83
CA ARG A 129 -14.39 -15.32 26.73
C ARG A 129 -13.41 -14.45 27.49
N VAL A 130 -12.94 -14.89 28.66
CA VAL A 130 -11.92 -14.15 29.43
C VAL A 130 -10.62 -14.04 28.63
N PHE A 131 -10.12 -15.15 28.07
CA PHE A 131 -8.90 -15.13 27.26
C PHE A 131 -9.06 -14.35 25.95
N ASN A 132 -10.22 -14.43 25.30
CA ASN A 132 -10.52 -13.62 24.12
C ASN A 132 -10.61 -12.12 24.46
N ALA A 133 -11.13 -11.76 25.63
CA ALA A 133 -11.15 -10.36 26.07
C ALA A 133 -9.73 -9.86 26.37
N GLU A 134 -8.88 -10.70 26.98
CA GLU A 134 -7.47 -10.38 27.23
C GLU A 134 -6.72 -10.08 25.92
N THR A 135 -6.91 -10.91 24.88
CA THR A 135 -6.26 -10.69 23.58
C THR A 135 -6.77 -9.44 22.86
N ILE A 136 -8.07 -9.12 22.97
CA ILE A 136 -8.63 -7.87 22.44
C ILE A 136 -8.03 -6.65 23.15
N ILE A 137 -7.94 -6.67 24.48
CA ILE A 137 -7.36 -5.57 25.27
C ILE A 137 -5.89 -5.36 24.91
N VAL A 138 -5.13 -6.46 24.80
CA VAL A 138 -3.72 -6.42 24.39
C VAL A 138 -3.58 -5.84 22.98
N GLY A 139 -4.40 -6.29 22.02
CA GLY A 139 -4.39 -5.77 20.65
C GLY A 139 -4.75 -4.29 20.59
N PHE A 140 -5.73 -3.84 21.37
CA PHE A 140 -6.11 -2.44 21.43
C PHE A 140 -5.00 -1.57 22.03
N ALA A 141 -4.43 -1.99 23.17
CA ALA A 141 -3.33 -1.29 23.83
C ALA A 141 -2.09 -1.21 22.93
N ALA A 142 -1.72 -2.32 22.28
CA ALA A 142 -0.62 -2.37 21.33
C ALA A 142 -0.87 -1.45 20.13
N GLY A 143 -2.09 -1.42 19.59
CA GLY A 143 -2.48 -0.52 18.51
C GLY A 143 -2.33 0.96 18.91
N VAL A 144 -2.86 1.35 20.07
CA VAL A 144 -2.76 2.74 20.58
C VAL A 144 -1.31 3.15 20.81
N ILE A 145 -0.51 2.28 21.45
CA ILE A 145 0.92 2.53 21.68
C ILE A 145 1.67 2.63 20.35
N GLY A 146 1.38 1.74 19.40
CA GLY A 146 1.97 1.74 18.06
C GLY A 146 1.73 3.05 17.33
N ILE A 147 0.47 3.52 17.30
CA ILE A 147 0.11 4.82 16.70
C ILE A 147 0.83 5.97 17.41
N GLY A 148 0.88 5.96 18.74
CA GLY A 148 1.60 6.97 19.51
C GLY A 148 3.08 7.02 19.16
N LEU A 149 3.73 5.86 19.05
CA LEU A 149 5.14 5.75 18.65
C LEU A 149 5.36 6.21 17.21
N THR A 150 4.48 5.85 16.28
CA THR A 150 4.55 6.32 14.88
C THR A 150 4.43 7.84 14.81
N ALA A 151 3.46 8.43 15.53
CA ALA A 151 3.29 9.88 15.56
C ALA A 151 4.53 10.59 16.12
N LEU A 152 5.16 10.04 17.17
CA LEU A 152 6.42 10.56 17.70
C LEU A 152 7.58 10.40 16.73
N ALA A 153 7.65 9.30 15.98
CA ALA A 153 8.69 9.06 14.98
C ALA A 153 8.55 9.96 13.74
N CYS A 154 7.33 10.40 13.40
CA CYS A 154 7.10 11.35 12.30
C CYS A 154 7.79 12.71 12.53
N ILE A 155 7.98 13.14 13.79
CA ILE A 155 8.60 14.43 14.11
C ILE A 155 10.06 14.49 13.61
N PRO A 156 11.00 13.64 14.08
CA PRO A 156 12.37 13.67 13.60
C PRO A 156 12.48 13.28 12.12
N ALA A 157 11.60 12.40 11.62
CA ALA A 157 11.57 12.04 10.21
C ALA A 157 11.30 13.26 9.31
N ASN A 158 10.29 14.07 9.64
CA ASN A 158 10.00 15.30 8.89
C ASN A 158 11.14 16.32 9.01
N THR A 159 11.78 16.46 10.18
CA THR A 159 12.93 17.37 10.34
C THR A 159 14.10 16.98 9.45
N ILE A 160 14.43 15.70 9.38
CA ILE A 160 15.52 15.19 8.53
C ILE A 160 15.19 15.44 7.05
N VAL A 161 13.98 15.10 6.63
CA VAL A 161 13.53 15.29 5.24
C VAL A 161 13.56 16.75 4.84
N TYR A 162 13.04 17.64 5.69
CA TYR A 162 13.06 19.07 5.45
C TYR A 162 14.50 19.59 5.29
N SER A 163 15.44 19.14 6.13
CA SER A 163 16.84 19.58 6.04
C SER A 163 17.57 19.15 4.76
N LEU A 164 17.14 18.05 4.14
CA LEU A 164 17.81 17.47 2.97
C LEU A 164 17.16 17.91 1.65
N PHE A 165 15.85 18.11 1.64
CA PHE A 165 15.06 18.28 0.42
C PHE A 165 14.20 19.55 0.40
N ASP A 166 14.15 20.32 1.50
CA ASP A 166 13.31 21.54 1.64
C ASP A 166 11.82 21.29 1.39
N VAL A 167 11.37 20.05 1.62
CA VAL A 167 9.96 19.63 1.49
C VAL A 167 9.37 19.44 2.87
N GLU A 168 8.31 20.18 3.17
CA GLU A 168 7.57 20.05 4.41
C GLU A 168 6.58 18.88 4.39
N ASN A 169 6.39 18.26 5.56
CA ASN A 169 5.23 17.43 5.87
C ASN A 169 5.05 16.18 4.97
N ILE A 170 6.13 15.48 4.67
CA ILE A 170 6.06 14.22 3.90
C ILE A 170 5.51 13.06 4.74
N ALA A 171 5.90 12.97 6.02
CA ALA A 171 5.48 11.88 6.89
C ALA A 171 4.24 12.29 7.70
N ILE A 172 3.06 12.17 7.08
CA ILE A 172 1.75 12.45 7.71
C ILE A 172 1.04 11.13 8.01
N LEU A 173 0.56 10.98 9.25
CA LEU A 173 -0.31 9.87 9.64
C LEU A 173 -1.78 10.36 9.66
N PRO A 174 -2.59 10.04 8.64
CA PRO A 174 -3.99 10.44 8.64
C PRO A 174 -4.76 9.69 9.72
N TRP A 175 -5.64 10.41 10.42
CA TRP A 175 -6.39 9.86 11.58
C TRP A 175 -7.26 8.66 11.20
N GLN A 176 -7.78 8.63 9.97
CA GLN A 176 -8.55 7.50 9.44
C GLN A 176 -7.69 6.24 9.31
N ALA A 177 -6.45 6.37 8.84
CA ALA A 177 -5.52 5.25 8.76
C ALA A 177 -5.11 4.78 10.16
N ALA A 178 -4.92 5.71 11.11
CA ALA A 178 -4.61 5.35 12.49
C ALA A 178 -5.71 4.48 13.12
N ILE A 179 -6.98 4.85 12.94
CA ILE A 179 -8.12 4.05 13.42
C ILE A 179 -8.17 2.68 12.72
N ALA A 180 -7.97 2.65 11.39
CA ALA A 180 -7.95 1.40 10.64
C ALA A 180 -6.83 0.45 11.14
N LEU A 181 -5.64 0.97 11.43
CA LEU A 181 -4.51 0.21 11.96
C LEU A 181 -4.78 -0.36 13.35
N ILE A 182 -5.44 0.40 14.24
CA ILE A 182 -5.88 -0.13 15.54
C ILE A 182 -6.88 -1.27 15.34
N GLY A 183 -7.84 -1.12 14.42
CA GLY A 183 -8.79 -2.17 14.08
C GLY A 183 -8.10 -3.45 13.57
N ILE A 184 -7.12 -3.30 12.68
CA ILE A 184 -6.31 -4.41 12.17
C ILE A 184 -5.51 -5.07 13.29
N SER A 185 -4.90 -4.29 14.19
CA SER A 185 -4.14 -4.81 15.33
C SER A 185 -5.01 -5.66 16.26
N VAL A 186 -6.20 -5.16 16.63
CA VAL A 186 -7.17 -5.91 17.43
C VAL A 186 -7.59 -7.19 16.72
N LEU A 187 -7.92 -7.10 15.42
CA LEU A 187 -8.35 -8.26 14.63
C LEU A 187 -7.28 -9.35 14.57
N LEU A 188 -6.04 -8.99 14.29
CA LEU A 188 -4.93 -9.94 14.21
C LEU A 188 -4.64 -10.60 15.56
N THR A 189 -4.62 -9.82 16.63
CA THR A 189 -4.37 -10.32 18.00
C THR A 189 -5.50 -11.25 18.44
N PHE A 190 -6.75 -10.90 18.12
CA PHE A 190 -7.91 -11.74 18.37
C PHE A 190 -7.83 -13.06 17.61
N LEU A 191 -7.57 -13.03 16.29
CA LEU A 191 -7.42 -14.23 15.47
C LEU A 191 -6.30 -15.15 15.96
N ALA A 192 -5.15 -14.57 16.34
CA ALA A 192 -4.05 -15.29 16.97
C ALA A 192 -4.45 -15.97 18.28
N GLY A 193 -5.31 -15.31 19.06
CA GLY A 193 -5.80 -15.77 20.36
C GLY A 193 -6.88 -16.85 20.32
N LEU A 194 -7.58 -17.02 19.21
CA LEU A 194 -8.69 -17.98 19.11
C LEU A 194 -8.22 -19.44 19.27
N ILE A 195 -7.09 -19.79 18.66
CA ILE A 195 -6.50 -21.13 18.72
C ILE A 195 -6.15 -21.52 20.17
N PRO A 196 -5.33 -20.76 20.93
CA PRO A 196 -5.01 -21.08 22.32
C PRO A 196 -6.21 -21.00 23.26
N SER A 197 -7.15 -20.07 23.05
CA SER A 197 -8.35 -19.95 23.88
C SER A 197 -9.25 -21.19 23.78
N SER A 198 -9.38 -21.76 22.57
CA SER A 198 -10.09 -23.03 22.36
C SER A 198 -9.37 -24.21 23.02
N ALA A 199 -8.04 -24.23 22.98
CA ALA A 199 -7.23 -25.23 23.67
C ALA A 199 -7.36 -25.13 25.20
N ALA A 200 -7.45 -23.93 25.76
CA ALA A 200 -7.69 -23.66 27.18
C ALA A 200 -9.03 -24.25 27.65
N ALA A 201 -10.10 -23.94 26.90
CA ALA A 201 -11.46 -24.33 27.22
C ALA A 201 -11.70 -25.85 27.20
N LYS A 202 -10.89 -26.59 26.42
CA LYS A 202 -10.99 -28.05 26.27
C LYS A 202 -10.28 -28.85 27.37
N LYS A 203 -9.45 -28.23 28.21
CA LYS A 203 -8.70 -28.96 29.26
C LYS A 203 -9.62 -29.58 30.30
N ASP A 204 -9.35 -30.83 30.67
CA ASP A 204 -10.14 -31.55 31.65
C ASP A 204 -9.84 -31.04 33.08
N PRO A 205 -10.85 -30.63 33.86
CA PRO A 205 -10.66 -30.12 35.22
C PRO A 205 -10.15 -31.18 36.19
N VAL A 206 -10.39 -32.47 35.92
CA VAL A 206 -9.94 -33.58 36.77
C VAL A 206 -8.43 -33.80 36.62
N GLU A 207 -7.88 -33.68 35.41
CA GLU A 207 -6.42 -33.73 35.20
C GLU A 207 -5.70 -32.50 35.77
N ALA A 208 -6.31 -31.32 35.71
CA ALA A 208 -5.71 -30.08 36.21
C ALA A 208 -5.53 -30.06 37.74
N LEU A 209 -6.36 -30.81 38.48
CA LEU A 209 -6.27 -30.95 39.94
C LEU A 209 -5.45 -32.19 40.37
N ARG A 210 -5.28 -33.18 39.50
CA ARG A 210 -4.54 -34.42 39.78
C ARG A 210 -3.07 -34.36 39.37
N SER A 211 -2.63 -33.34 38.63
CA SER A 211 -1.22 -33.15 38.29
C SER A 211 -0.45 -32.61 39.49
N GLU A 212 -0.02 -33.54 40.34
CA GLU A 212 1.27 -33.49 41.04
C GLU A 212 2.21 -34.46 40.31
#